data_AF-A0A2V9Y6L8-F1
#
_entry.id   AF-A0A2V9Y6L8-F1
#
_cell.length_a   1.000
_cell.length_b   1.000
_cell.length_c   1.000
_cell.angle_alpha   90.00
_cell.angle_beta   90.00
_cell.angle_gamma   90.00
#
_symmetry.space_group_name_H-M   'P 1'
#
loop_
_entity.id
_entity.type
_entity.pdbx_description
1 polymer ?
#
loop_
_entity_poly.entity_id
_entity_poly.type
_entity_poly.pdbx_seq_one_letter_code
_entity_poly.pdbx_strand_id
1 'polypeptide(L)'
;MAAARHNVDANLVRAVVKVESNFNSNAVSRTGAMGLMQLMPKTARELKVKNPFDAQQNVDAGVRHLKYLLENYNGDVNLTLAAYNAGEGAVRRSAGVPHFAETQDY
;
A
#
# COMPACT_ATOMS: atom_id res chain seq x y z
N MET A 1 -4.32 16.82 5.63
CA MET A 1 -3.79 15.73 4.79
C MET A 1 -3.98 14.39 5.52
N ALA A 2 -4.12 13.27 4.81
CA ALA A 2 -4.43 11.95 5.41
C ALA A 2 -3.26 11.40 6.29
N ALA A 3 -2.01 11.68 5.96
CA ALA A 3 -0.84 11.22 6.72
C ALA A 3 -0.84 11.68 8.20
N ALA A 4 -1.15 12.96 8.45
CA ALA A 4 -1.25 13.52 9.80
C ALA A 4 -2.40 12.94 10.64
N ARG A 5 -3.41 12.31 10.02
CA ARG A 5 -4.53 11.67 10.72
C ARG A 5 -4.19 10.26 11.21
N HIS A 6 -3.14 9.64 10.67
CA HIS A 6 -2.84 8.22 10.89
C HIS A 6 -1.50 7.96 11.59
N ASN A 7 -0.72 9.00 11.89
CA ASN A 7 0.63 8.88 12.47
C ASN A 7 1.61 8.09 11.58
N VAL A 8 1.45 8.23 10.26
CA VAL A 8 2.35 7.65 9.25
C VAL A 8 3.13 8.79 8.62
N ASP A 9 4.44 8.59 8.39
CA ASP A 9 5.29 9.58 7.75
C ASP A 9 4.75 9.96 6.36
N ALA A 10 4.50 11.25 6.14
CA ALA A 10 3.97 11.76 4.88
C ALA A 10 4.92 11.53 3.69
N ASN A 11 6.24 11.47 3.93
CA ASN A 11 7.23 11.14 2.92
C ASN A 11 7.14 9.67 2.52
N LEU A 12 6.91 8.76 3.49
CA LEU A 12 6.68 7.34 3.19
C LEU A 12 5.43 7.15 2.33
N VAL A 13 4.32 7.80 2.69
CA VAL A 13 3.09 7.78 1.89
C VAL A 13 3.33 8.31 0.48
N ARG A 14 4.05 9.43 0.35
CA ARG A 14 4.39 10.01 -0.96
C ARG A 14 5.28 9.07 -1.78
N ALA A 15 6.23 8.38 -1.15
CA ALA A 15 7.09 7.41 -1.81
C ALA A 15 6.27 6.23 -2.35
N VAL A 16 5.39 5.64 -1.53
CA VAL A 16 4.47 4.57 -1.95
C VAL A 16 3.60 5.03 -3.13
N VAL A 17 2.94 6.19 -3.04
CA VAL A 17 2.11 6.71 -4.16
C VAL A 17 2.93 6.88 -5.45
N LYS A 18 4.19 7.33 -5.33
CA LYS A 18 5.07 7.50 -6.49
C LYS A 18 5.41 6.16 -7.14
N VAL A 19 5.76 5.15 -6.35
CA VAL A 19 6.09 3.81 -6.85
C VAL A 19 4.86 3.14 -7.46
N GLU A 20 3.71 3.22 -6.79
CA GLU A 20 2.49 2.51 -7.17
C GLU A 20 1.84 3.08 -8.45
N SER A 21 1.77 4.41 -8.57
CA SER A 21 0.98 5.03 -9.64
C SER A 21 1.69 6.17 -10.37
N ASN A 22 2.89 6.57 -9.92
CA ASN A 22 3.52 7.82 -10.33
C ASN A 22 2.54 9.01 -10.26
N PHE A 23 1.74 9.08 -9.18
CA PHE A 23 0.70 10.08 -8.93
C PHE A 23 -0.49 10.08 -9.92
N ASN A 24 -0.69 9.02 -10.70
CA ASN A 24 -1.87 8.88 -11.55
C ASN A 24 -3.07 8.29 -10.79
N SER A 25 -4.08 9.13 -10.50
CA SER A 25 -5.29 8.68 -9.78
C SER A 25 -6.17 7.70 -10.54
N ASN A 26 -5.97 7.57 -11.86
CA ASN A 26 -6.70 6.65 -12.73
C ASN A 26 -5.86 5.41 -13.10
N ALA A 27 -4.73 5.18 -12.44
CA ALA A 27 -3.87 4.03 -12.70
C ALA A 27 -4.61 2.72 -12.45
N VAL A 28 -4.45 1.76 -13.37
CA VAL A 28 -4.92 0.39 -13.24
C VAL A 28 -3.77 -0.55 -13.61
N SER A 29 -3.35 -1.41 -12.68
CA SER A 29 -2.33 -2.42 -12.96
C SER A 29 -2.87 -3.53 -13.85
N ARG A 30 -1.97 -4.34 -14.42
CA ARG A 30 -2.35 -5.55 -15.19
C ARG A 30 -3.15 -6.56 -14.36
N THR A 31 -2.96 -6.58 -13.04
CA THR A 31 -3.65 -7.46 -12.10
C THR A 31 -4.90 -6.83 -11.49
N GLY A 32 -5.23 -5.59 -11.86
CA GLY A 32 -6.45 -4.89 -11.46
C GLY A 32 -6.34 -4.04 -10.20
N ALA A 33 -5.12 -3.72 -9.75
CA ALA A 33 -4.89 -2.75 -8.68
C ALA A 33 -5.26 -1.34 -9.16
N MET A 34 -5.86 -0.50 -8.30
CA MET A 34 -6.51 0.75 -8.75
C MET A 34 -6.09 1.98 -7.93
N GLY A 35 -5.93 3.10 -8.65
CA GLY A 35 -5.74 4.44 -8.10
C GLY A 35 -4.33 4.72 -7.56
N LEU A 36 -4.20 5.80 -6.79
CA LEU A 36 -2.92 6.36 -6.37
C LEU A 36 -2.02 5.40 -5.57
N MET A 37 -2.62 4.58 -4.73
CA MET A 37 -1.94 3.61 -3.87
C MET A 37 -2.19 2.16 -4.31
N GLN A 38 -2.65 1.98 -5.57
CA GLN A 38 -2.89 0.69 -6.22
C GLN A 38 -3.56 -0.35 -5.32
N LEU A 39 -4.74 -0.01 -4.81
CA LEU A 39 -5.51 -0.94 -3.98
C LEU A 39 -6.11 -2.04 -4.85
N MET A 40 -5.84 -3.30 -4.50
CA MET A 40 -6.53 -4.43 -5.11
C MET A 40 -8.05 -4.34 -4.86
N PRO A 41 -8.91 -4.82 -5.78
CA PRO A 41 -10.36 -4.70 -5.64
C PRO A 41 -10.89 -5.30 -4.34
N LYS A 42 -10.28 -6.39 -3.87
CA LYS A 42 -10.62 -7.03 -2.58
C LYS A 42 -10.28 -6.11 -1.41
N THR A 43 -9.05 -5.60 -1.35
CA THR A 43 -8.56 -4.67 -0.32
C THR A 43 -9.38 -3.39 -0.30
N ALA A 44 -9.71 -2.81 -1.45
CA ALA A 44 -10.56 -1.62 -1.56
C ALA A 44 -11.94 -1.85 -0.92
N ARG A 45 -12.56 -3.02 -1.14
CA ARG A 45 -13.84 -3.38 -0.49
C ARG A 45 -13.71 -3.54 1.02
N GLU A 46 -12.67 -4.23 1.49
CA GLU A 46 -12.41 -4.43 2.92
C GLU A 46 -12.18 -3.09 3.64
N LEU A 47 -11.52 -2.14 2.96
CA LEU A 47 -11.28 -0.78 3.45
C LEU A 47 -12.45 0.19 3.24
N LYS A 48 -13.57 -0.30 2.70
CA LYS A 48 -14.81 0.45 2.44
C LYS A 48 -14.63 1.63 1.47
N VAL A 49 -13.75 1.48 0.49
CA VAL A 49 -13.56 2.45 -0.60
C VAL A 49 -14.72 2.32 -1.58
N LYS A 50 -15.46 3.41 -1.81
CA LYS A 50 -16.58 3.42 -2.77
C LYS A 50 -16.10 3.65 -4.19
N ASN A 51 -15.16 4.59 -4.35
CA ASN A 51 -14.52 4.88 -5.63
C ASN A 51 -12.99 4.79 -5.48
N PRO A 52 -12.33 3.75 -6.01
CA PRO A 52 -10.88 3.62 -5.91
C PRO A 52 -10.11 4.63 -6.77
N PHE A 53 -10.77 5.34 -7.69
CA PHE A 53 -10.18 6.41 -8.49
C PHE A 53 -10.35 7.79 -7.85
N ASP A 54 -11.16 7.90 -6.79
CA ASP A 54 -11.21 9.11 -5.97
C ASP A 54 -9.92 9.20 -5.15
N ALA A 55 -9.08 10.19 -5.45
CA ALA A 55 -7.75 10.34 -4.86
C ALA A 55 -7.79 10.38 -3.33
N GLN A 56 -8.79 11.06 -2.75
CA GLN A 56 -8.90 11.20 -1.31
C GLN A 56 -9.28 9.87 -0.64
N GLN A 57 -10.26 9.15 -1.17
CA GLN A 57 -10.65 7.83 -0.66
C GLN A 57 -9.53 6.80 -0.82
N ASN A 58 -8.87 6.78 -1.98
CA ASN A 58 -7.81 5.83 -2.27
C ASN A 58 -6.61 6.04 -1.34
N VAL A 59 -6.14 7.28 -1.21
CA VAL A 59 -5.01 7.60 -0.32
C VAL A 59 -5.37 7.38 1.14
N ASP A 60 -6.56 7.78 1.59
CA ASP A 60 -6.96 7.53 2.98
C ASP A 60 -7.02 6.03 3.30
N ALA A 61 -7.57 5.21 2.40
CA ALA A 61 -7.61 3.77 2.58
C ALA A 61 -6.22 3.14 2.51
N GLY A 62 -5.38 3.51 1.54
CA GLY A 62 -4.02 2.98 1.44
C GLY A 62 -3.16 3.38 2.64
N VAL A 63 -3.30 4.59 3.18
CA VAL A 63 -2.61 5.00 4.42
C VAL A 63 -3.10 4.20 5.63
N ARG A 64 -4.42 3.93 5.74
CA ARG A 64 -4.95 3.04 6.80
C ARG A 64 -4.38 1.63 6.69
N HIS A 65 -4.26 1.10 5.48
CA HIS A 65 -3.66 -0.21 5.26
C HIS A 65 -2.17 -0.24 5.60
N LEU A 66 -1.42 0.76 5.13
CA LEU A 66 0.00 0.92 5.42
C LEU A 66 0.27 1.03 6.92
N LYS A 67 -0.57 1.78 7.65
CA LYS A 67 -0.51 1.87 9.11
C LYS A 67 -0.69 0.50 9.78
N TYR A 68 -1.72 -0.23 9.38
CA TYR A 68 -1.99 -1.58 9.91
C TYR A 68 -0.79 -2.50 9.71
N LEU A 69 -0.12 -2.44 8.54
CA LEU A 69 1.10 -3.21 8.30
C LEU A 69 2.26 -2.74 9.18
N LEU A 70 2.48 -1.43 9.31
CA LEU A 70 3.51 -0.88 10.20
C LEU A 70 3.32 -1.38 11.64
N GLU A 71 2.10 -1.39 12.15
CA GLU A 71 1.78 -1.90 13.49
C GLU A 71 2.06 -3.41 13.59
N ASN A 72 1.63 -4.20 12.59
CA ASN A 72 1.86 -5.65 12.57
C ASN A 72 3.34 -6.05 12.47
N TYR A 73 4.16 -5.22 11.83
CA TYR A 73 5.60 -5.44 11.66
C TYR A 73 6.44 -4.61 12.65
N ASN A 74 5.85 -4.14 13.77
CA ASN A 74 6.55 -3.41 14.83
C ASN A 74 7.35 -2.18 14.35
N GLY A 75 6.86 -1.51 13.31
CA GLY A 75 7.52 -0.36 12.70
C GLY A 75 8.64 -0.70 11.72
N ASP A 76 8.88 -1.98 11.41
CA ASP A 76 9.83 -2.37 10.37
C ASP A 76 9.29 -1.98 8.99
N VAL A 77 9.87 -0.91 8.44
CA VAL A 77 9.46 -0.34 7.15
C VAL A 77 9.71 -1.33 6.01
N ASN A 78 10.79 -2.13 6.05
CA ASN A 78 11.12 -3.06 4.97
C ASN A 78 10.10 -4.20 4.91
N LEU A 79 9.77 -4.79 6.05
CA LEU A 79 8.74 -5.85 6.10
C LEU A 79 7.35 -5.30 5.77
N THR A 80 7.07 -4.06 6.16
CA THR A 80 5.81 -3.38 5.83
C THR A 80 5.67 -3.18 4.33
N LEU A 81 6.67 -2.62 3.67
CA LEU A 81 6.64 -2.39 2.22
C LEU A 81 6.58 -3.71 1.45
N ALA A 82 7.34 -4.73 1.89
CA ALA A 82 7.24 -6.07 1.33
C ALA A 82 5.83 -6.68 1.48
N ALA A 83 5.19 -6.48 2.63
CA ALA A 83 3.82 -6.94 2.85
C ALA A 83 2.78 -6.12 2.07
N TYR A 84 3.03 -4.83 1.83
CA TYR A 84 2.17 -3.97 1.03
C TYR A 84 2.18 -4.42 -0.44
N ASN A 85 3.37 -4.70 -0.99
CA ASN A 85 3.55 -5.14 -2.37
C ASN A 85 3.16 -6.61 -2.59
N ALA A 86 3.68 -7.54 -1.77
CA ALA A 86 3.53 -8.99 -1.99
C ALA A 86 2.44 -9.66 -1.14
N GLY A 87 1.86 -8.93 -0.18
CA GLY A 87 0.90 -9.43 0.80
C GLY A 87 1.57 -10.07 2.03
N GLU A 88 0.93 -9.92 3.20
CA GLU A 88 1.39 -10.48 4.49
C GLU A 88 1.64 -12.00 4.44
N GLY A 89 0.84 -12.72 3.65
CA GLY A 89 0.99 -14.15 3.47
C GLY A 89 2.31 -14.56 2.81
N ALA A 90 2.84 -13.73 1.90
CA ALA A 90 4.14 -13.97 1.27
C ALA A 90 5.27 -13.74 2.27
N VAL A 91 5.25 -12.59 2.97
CA VAL A 91 6.24 -12.26 4.01
C VAL A 91 6.31 -13.34 5.08
N ARG A 92 5.15 -13.83 5.56
CA ARG A 92 5.09 -14.91 6.56
C ARG A 92 5.69 -16.21 6.06
N ARG A 93 5.45 -16.60 4.79
CA ARG A 93 6.03 -17.82 4.21
C ARG A 93 7.53 -17.70 4.00
N SER A 94 8.01 -16.50 3.69
CA SER A 94 9.43 -16.20 3.49
C SER A 94 10.20 -15.94 4.79
N ALA A 95 9.50 -15.83 5.93
CA ALA A 95 10.09 -15.40 7.20
C ALA A 95 10.89 -14.08 7.08
N GLY A 96 10.41 -13.17 6.22
CA GLY A 96 11.13 -11.96 5.84
C GLY A 96 10.68 -11.43 4.48
N VAL A 97 11.48 -10.56 3.86
CA VAL A 97 11.22 -10.04 2.51
C VAL A 97 11.22 -11.18 1.49
N PRO A 98 10.14 -11.39 0.72
CA PRO A 98 10.08 -12.45 -0.30
C PRO A 98 11.13 -12.27 -1.40
N HIS A 99 11.62 -13.39 -1.95
CA HIS A 99 12.54 -13.41 -3.10
C HIS A 99 11.81 -13.18 -4.43
N PHE A 100 10.98 -12.12 -4.49
CA PHE A 100 10.38 -11.63 -5.71
C PHE A 100 11.15 -10.38 -6.13
N ALA A 101 11.68 -10.34 -7.36
CA ALA A 101 12.49 -9.21 -7.82
C ALA A 101 11.75 -7.87 -7.64
N GLU A 102 10.46 -7.83 -8.00
CA GLU A 102 9.61 -6.66 -7.79
C GLU A 102 9.54 -6.22 -6.33
N THR A 103 9.44 -7.15 -5.38
CA THR A 103 9.36 -6.82 -3.94
C THR A 103 10.71 -6.42 -3.34
N GLN A 104 11.82 -6.86 -3.93
CA GLN A 104 13.16 -6.47 -3.50
C GLN A 104 13.57 -5.08 -4.01
N ASP A 105 13.06 -4.69 -5.18
CA ASP A 105 13.31 -3.39 -5.82
C ASP A 105 12.32 -2.28 -5.39
N TYR A 106 11.35 -2.61 -4.54
CA TYR A 106 10.26 -1.74 -4.05
C TYR A 106 10.66 -0.92 -2.81
#